data_AF-A0A151J930-F1
#
_entry.id   AF-A0A151J930-F1
#
_cell.length_a   1.000
_cell.length_b   1.000
_cell.length_c   1.000
_cell.angle_alpha   90.00
_cell.angle_beta   90.00
_cell.angle_gamma   90.00
#
_symmetry.space_group_name_H-M   'P 1'
#
loop_
_entity.id
_entity.type
_entity.pdbx_description
1 polymer ?
#
loop_
_entity_poly.entity_id
_entity_poly.type
_entity_poly.pdbx_seq_one_letter_code
_entity_poly.pdbx_strand_id
1 'polypeptide(L)'
;MTDLAEIREEGVILQVISEWGPWSPCEQCINNRGIKTSRGYCRLKRNINSTMLEKNDSVIIYFFRESPMLPCKSVLLQSEFPSISRIVRYLPEFILTEPCKKCPRVKKRKKGEKFRYAKRYVLAEGAHLAVTCPESTIETQVIWKKDALTLKKGTAQSFRQKDREARVMVDTFSTLYLTDVSQEEQGNYTCYVDNINMMRMKIIVISKTRLLTQDLVAISFAFLRSDLLRHTVTLKLSERGNW
;
A
#
# COMPACT_ATOMS: atom_id res chain seq x y z
N MET A 1 52.99 18.14 9.53
CA MET A 1 51.97 17.87 8.49
C MET A 1 52.58 16.82 7.62
N THR A 2 52.13 15.57 7.75
CA THR A 2 52.78 14.45 7.07
C THR A 2 52.40 14.42 5.61
N ASP A 3 53.39 14.58 4.74
CA ASP A 3 53.21 14.56 3.30
C ASP A 3 53.20 13.12 2.76
N LEU A 4 52.66 12.97 1.54
CA LEU A 4 52.65 11.69 0.82
C LEU A 4 54.05 11.09 0.62
N ALA A 5 55.10 11.92 0.66
CA ALA A 5 56.49 11.49 0.63
C ALA A 5 56.87 10.72 1.90
N GLU A 6 56.58 11.28 3.08
CA GLU A 6 56.87 10.66 4.39
C GLU A 6 56.18 9.29 4.52
N ILE A 7 54.93 9.18 4.07
CA ILE A 7 54.17 7.91 4.11
C ILE A 7 54.79 6.84 3.20
N ARG A 8 55.35 7.25 2.04
CA ARG A 8 56.01 6.34 1.11
C ARG A 8 57.39 5.92 1.61
N GLU A 9 58.11 6.82 2.28
CA GLU A 9 59.39 6.52 2.94
C GLU A 9 59.23 5.47 4.04
N GLU A 10 58.11 5.50 4.76
CA GLU A 10 57.68 4.47 5.73
C GLU A 10 57.19 3.16 5.07
N GLY A 11 57.27 3.04 3.74
CA GLY A 11 56.90 1.83 3.01
C GLY A 11 55.39 1.59 2.88
N VAL A 12 54.56 2.60 3.12
CA VAL A 12 53.11 2.53 2.94
C VAL A 12 52.71 3.09 1.58
N ILE A 13 52.12 2.25 0.74
CA ILE A 13 51.59 2.66 -0.57
C ILE A 13 50.07 2.75 -0.47
N LEU A 14 49.52 3.91 -0.82
CA LEU A 14 48.08 4.16 -0.79
C LEU A 14 47.48 4.04 -2.19
N GLN A 15 46.39 3.28 -2.32
CA GLN A 15 45.64 3.10 -3.55
C GLN A 15 44.19 3.46 -3.34
N VAL A 16 43.63 4.25 -4.26
CA VAL A 16 42.19 4.51 -4.29
C VAL A 16 41.50 3.39 -5.07
N ILE A 17 40.50 2.76 -4.46
CA ILE A 17 39.69 1.71 -5.07
C ILE A 17 38.20 1.98 -4.86
N SER A 18 37.37 1.43 -5.74
CA SER A 18 35.91 1.45 -5.60
C SER A 18 35.44 0.10 -5.05
N GLU A 19 34.84 0.12 -3.87
CA GLU A 19 34.22 -1.05 -3.24
C GLU A 19 32.72 -1.06 -3.53
N TRP A 20 32.23 -2.11 -4.21
CA TRP A 20 30.81 -2.24 -4.53
C TRP A 20 30.03 -2.84 -3.37
N GLY A 21 29.01 -2.10 -2.92
CA GLY A 21 28.04 -2.59 -1.96
C GLY A 21 27.06 -3.62 -2.57
N PRO A 22 26.24 -4.26 -1.72
CA PRO A 22 25.20 -5.17 -2.18
C PRO A 22 24.19 -4.46 -3.08
N TRP A 23 23.56 -5.21 -3.98
CA TRP A 23 22.48 -4.71 -4.81
C TRP A 23 21.26 -4.33 -3.95
N SER A 24 20.65 -3.20 -4.26
CA SER A 24 19.39 -2.78 -3.67
C SER A 24 18.27 -3.77 -4.01
N PRO A 25 17.20 -3.82 -3.20
CA PRO A 25 15.97 -4.48 -3.62
C PRO A 25 15.39 -3.80 -4.87
N CYS A 26 14.64 -4.57 -5.67
CA CYS A 26 14.01 -4.16 -6.91
C CYS A 26 12.73 -3.33 -6.62
N GLU A 27 12.88 -2.17 -6.00
CA GLU A 27 11.75 -1.34 -5.52
C GLU A 27 11.48 -0.12 -6.39
N GLN A 28 12.52 0.43 -7.02
CA GLN A 28 12.38 1.58 -7.90
C GLN A 28 11.83 1.15 -9.26
N CYS A 29 10.84 1.88 -9.75
CA CYS A 29 10.14 1.58 -10.99
C CYS A 29 10.11 2.79 -11.91
N ILE A 30 10.74 2.65 -13.07
CA ILE A 30 10.73 3.63 -14.15
C ILE A 30 10.18 2.93 -15.39
N ASN A 31 9.12 3.48 -16.00
CA ASN A 31 8.51 2.92 -17.21
C ASN A 31 8.12 1.43 -17.11
N ASN A 32 7.53 1.02 -15.98
CA ASN A 32 7.14 -0.38 -15.68
C ASN A 32 8.30 -1.40 -15.66
N ARG A 33 9.55 -0.94 -15.62
CA ARG A 33 10.72 -1.79 -15.40
C ARG A 33 11.27 -1.51 -14.01
N GLY A 34 11.47 -2.59 -13.25
CA GLY A 34 12.15 -2.50 -11.97
C GLY A 34 13.62 -2.18 -12.19
N ILE A 35 14.20 -1.37 -11.30
CA ILE A 35 15.62 -1.03 -11.30
C ILE A 35 16.18 -1.39 -9.92
N LYS A 36 17.33 -2.08 -9.94
CA LYS A 36 18.18 -2.27 -8.76
C LYS A 36 19.44 -1.42 -8.94
N THR A 37 19.99 -0.94 -7.83
CA THR A 37 21.21 -0.14 -7.83
C THR A 37 22.27 -0.75 -6.94
N SER A 38 23.53 -0.60 -7.32
CA SER A 38 24.68 -0.90 -6.45
C SER A 38 25.52 0.36 -6.35
N ARG A 39 26.02 0.64 -5.14
CA ARG A 39 26.82 1.83 -4.86
C ARG A 39 28.30 1.44 -4.74
N GLY A 40 29.15 2.10 -5.51
CA GLY A 40 30.60 1.98 -5.46
C GLY A 40 31.17 3.03 -4.52
N TYR A 41 31.55 2.61 -3.32
CA TYR A 41 32.14 3.46 -2.30
C TYR A 41 33.63 3.69 -2.57
N CYS A 42 34.08 4.94 -2.49
CA CYS A 42 35.49 5.27 -2.58
C CYS A 42 36.22 4.82 -1.30
N ARG A 43 37.21 3.96 -1.46
CA ARG A 43 38.08 3.47 -0.38
C ARG A 43 39.53 3.78 -0.68
N LEU A 44 40.25 4.22 0.34
CA LEU A 44 41.69 4.33 0.37
C LEU A 44 42.25 3.05 1.00
N LYS A 45 42.79 2.18 0.15
CA LYS A 45 43.42 0.92 0.54
C LYS A 45 44.92 1.15 0.75
N ARG A 46 45.43 0.66 1.88
CA ARG A 46 46.87 0.64 2.14
C ARG A 46 47.50 -0.66 1.64
N ASN A 47 48.70 -0.58 1.11
CA ASN A 47 49.56 -1.69 0.79
C ASN A 47 50.88 -1.50 1.58
N ILE A 48 51.19 -2.46 2.45
CA ILE A 48 52.37 -2.45 3.31
C ILE A 48 53.05 -3.80 3.11
N ASN A 49 54.36 -3.79 2.87
CA ASN A 49 55.15 -5.03 2.77
C ASN A 49 55.11 -5.78 4.10
N SER A 50 54.95 -7.12 4.06
CA SER A 50 54.80 -7.96 5.25
C SER A 50 55.96 -7.84 6.24
N THR A 51 57.19 -7.63 5.75
CA THR A 51 58.40 -7.46 6.57
C THR A 51 58.44 -6.15 7.35
N MET A 52 57.64 -5.14 6.97
CA MET A 52 57.57 -3.84 7.65
C MET A 52 56.45 -3.77 8.68
N LEU A 53 55.49 -4.71 8.65
CA LEU A 53 54.40 -4.80 9.64
C LEU A 53 54.88 -5.27 11.02
N GLU A 54 56.05 -5.89 11.09
CA GLU A 54 56.68 -6.36 12.33
C GLU A 54 57.49 -5.26 13.04
N LYS A 55 57.83 -4.17 12.32
CA LYS A 55 58.58 -3.03 12.87
C LYS A 55 57.57 -1.99 13.40
N ASN A 56 57.36 -1.99 14.71
CA ASN A 56 56.25 -1.32 15.39
C ASN A 56 56.48 0.18 15.71
N ASP A 57 57.55 0.79 15.22
CA ASP A 57 58.05 2.02 15.84
C ASP A 57 57.45 3.32 15.25
N SER A 58 56.79 3.27 14.09
CA SER A 58 56.23 4.47 13.46
C SER A 58 54.71 4.60 13.59
N VAL A 59 54.27 5.80 13.97
CA VAL A 59 52.85 6.17 14.14
C VAL A 59 52.05 5.99 12.85
N ILE A 60 52.70 6.20 11.70
CA ILE A 60 52.11 6.05 10.37
C ILE A 60 51.78 4.58 10.09
N ILE A 61 52.71 3.66 10.36
CA ILE A 61 52.48 2.22 10.18
C ILE A 61 51.37 1.73 11.11
N TYR A 62 51.38 2.16 12.38
CA TYR A 62 50.33 1.81 13.34
C TYR A 62 48.93 2.22 12.85
N PHE A 63 48.78 3.45 12.35
CA PHE A 63 47.50 3.95 11.84
C PHE A 63 46.98 3.12 10.66
N PHE A 64 47.80 2.88 9.63
CA PHE A 64 47.38 2.13 8.44
C PHE A 64 47.29 0.61 8.68
N ARG A 65 47.85 0.10 9.78
CA ARG A 65 47.63 -1.26 10.26
C ARG A 65 46.20 -1.44 10.79
N GLU A 66 45.77 -0.56 11.69
CA GLU A 66 44.42 -0.56 12.27
C GLU A 66 43.35 -0.24 11.21
N SER A 67 43.72 0.52 10.18
CA SER A 67 42.80 0.98 9.14
C SER A 67 43.23 0.52 7.73
N PRO A 68 43.06 -0.77 7.38
CA PRO A 68 43.51 -1.31 6.09
C PRO A 68 42.76 -0.72 4.88
N MET A 69 41.51 -0.31 5.07
CA MET A 69 40.65 0.28 4.03
C MET A 69 39.81 1.40 4.63
N LEU A 70 40.16 2.66 4.34
CA LEU A 70 39.47 3.83 4.86
C LEU A 70 38.47 4.40 3.84
N PRO A 71 37.28 4.86 4.25
CA PRO A 71 36.44 5.69 3.38
C PRO A 71 37.20 6.97 2.96
N CYS A 72 37.12 7.34 1.68
CA CYS A 72 37.79 8.55 1.18
C CYS A 72 37.29 9.85 1.86
N LYS A 73 36.08 9.82 2.44
CA LYS A 73 35.46 10.94 3.19
C LYS A 73 35.51 10.73 4.71
N SER A 74 36.40 9.87 5.19
CA SER A 74 36.54 9.56 6.62
C SER A 74 36.97 10.78 7.43
N VAL A 75 36.32 10.99 8.57
CA VAL A 75 36.70 12.02 9.56
C VAL A 75 38.07 11.70 10.15
N LEU A 76 38.36 10.41 10.40
CA LEU A 76 39.65 9.95 10.90
C LEU A 76 40.80 10.30 9.93
N LEU A 77 40.57 10.13 8.62
CA LEU A 77 41.56 10.51 7.61
C LEU A 77 41.73 12.04 7.56
N GLN A 78 40.68 12.80 7.83
CA GLN A 78 40.73 14.26 7.87
C GLN A 78 41.52 14.79 9.07
N SER A 79 41.42 14.15 10.25
CA SER A 79 42.15 14.56 11.45
C SER A 79 43.63 14.22 11.36
N GLU A 80 43.97 12.98 11.02
CA GLU A 80 45.35 12.49 11.05
C GLU A 80 46.15 12.86 9.79
N PHE A 81 45.51 12.83 8.62
CA PHE A 81 46.17 13.06 7.33
C PHE A 81 45.42 14.07 6.45
N PRO A 82 45.37 15.36 6.85
CA PRO A 82 44.57 16.39 6.18
C PRO A 82 45.00 16.61 4.71
N SER A 83 46.29 16.47 4.39
CA SER A 83 46.80 16.59 3.02
C SER A 83 46.22 15.52 2.09
N ILE A 84 46.16 14.26 2.55
CA ILE A 84 45.56 13.16 1.77
C ILE A 84 44.05 13.34 1.70
N SER A 85 43.40 13.68 2.82
CA SER A 85 41.95 13.89 2.85
C SER A 85 41.50 14.93 1.83
N ARG A 86 42.25 16.05 1.66
CA ARG A 86 41.94 17.05 0.63
C ARG A 86 41.93 16.48 -0.79
N ILE A 87 42.80 15.51 -1.08
CA ILE A 87 42.91 14.86 -2.41
C ILE A 87 41.79 13.84 -2.63
N VAL A 88 41.44 13.05 -1.61
CA VAL A 88 40.48 11.95 -1.81
C VAL A 88 39.02 12.33 -1.51
N ARG A 89 38.78 13.41 -0.77
CA ARG A 89 37.43 13.78 -0.31
C ARG A 89 36.48 14.18 -1.44
N TYR A 90 36.99 14.74 -2.53
CA TYR A 90 36.19 15.15 -3.68
C TYR A 90 35.89 13.99 -4.65
N LEU A 91 36.49 12.81 -4.44
CA LEU A 91 36.24 11.67 -5.31
C LEU A 91 34.76 11.24 -5.20
N PRO A 92 34.08 11.03 -6.34
CA PRO A 92 32.68 10.66 -6.35
C PRO A 92 32.51 9.21 -5.91
N GLU A 93 31.32 8.92 -5.39
CA GLU A 93 30.85 7.55 -5.25
C GLU A 93 29.97 7.23 -6.44
N PHE A 94 30.14 6.04 -7.01
CA PHE A 94 29.46 5.64 -8.23
C PHE A 94 28.16 4.92 -7.91
N ILE A 95 27.17 5.05 -8.79
CA ILE A 95 25.92 4.29 -8.70
C ILE A 95 25.76 3.54 -10.02
N LEU A 96 25.79 2.21 -9.94
CA LEU A 96 25.49 1.34 -11.06
C LEU A 96 24.01 0.97 -11.01
N THR A 97 23.32 1.08 -12.14
CA THR A 97 21.90 0.78 -12.28
C THR A 97 21.72 -0.41 -13.22
N GLU A 98 20.91 -1.37 -12.82
CA GLU A 98 20.57 -2.53 -13.65
C GLU A 98 19.06 -2.79 -13.65
N PRO A 99 18.49 -3.24 -14.78
CA PRO A 99 17.09 -3.65 -14.81
C PRO A 99 16.88 -4.95 -14.03
N CYS A 100 15.71 -5.08 -13.39
CA CYS A 100 15.29 -6.29 -12.68
C CYS A 100 13.85 -6.70 -13.07
N LYS A 101 13.35 -7.81 -12.48
CA LYS A 101 12.02 -8.40 -12.78
C LYS A 101 10.87 -7.39 -12.54
N LYS A 102 9.65 -7.78 -12.92
CA LYS A 102 8.44 -6.92 -12.87
C LYS A 102 8.31 -6.17 -11.54
N CYS A 103 8.04 -4.87 -11.67
CA CYS A 103 7.81 -3.93 -10.58
C CYS A 103 6.92 -4.49 -9.47
N PRO A 104 7.26 -4.26 -8.18
CA PRO A 104 6.33 -4.51 -7.10
C PRO A 104 5.06 -3.72 -7.39
N ARG A 105 3.91 -4.40 -7.33
CA ARG A 105 2.60 -3.76 -7.53
C ARG A 105 2.41 -2.77 -6.39
N VAL A 106 2.68 -1.49 -6.65
CA VAL A 106 2.33 -0.41 -5.72
C VAL A 106 0.81 -0.46 -5.58
N LYS A 107 0.33 -1.00 -4.45
CA LYS A 107 -1.07 -0.82 -4.06
C LYS A 107 -1.23 0.68 -3.87
N LYS A 108 -1.72 1.39 -4.89
CA LYS A 108 -2.10 2.80 -4.78
C LYS A 108 -2.96 2.90 -3.51
N ARG A 109 -2.45 3.56 -2.46
CA ARG A 109 -3.27 3.91 -1.30
C ARG A 109 -4.41 4.76 -1.87
N LYS A 110 -5.63 4.20 -1.94
CA LYS A 110 -6.81 5.00 -2.22
C LYS A 110 -6.89 6.05 -1.11
N LYS A 111 -6.50 7.28 -1.42
CA LYS A 111 -6.69 8.46 -0.59
C LYS A 111 -8.17 8.87 -0.70
N GLY A 112 -9.04 8.01 -0.17
CA GLY A 112 -10.42 8.33 0.12
C GLY A 112 -10.59 8.01 1.60
N GLU A 113 -11.11 8.94 2.37
CA GLU A 113 -11.47 8.73 3.77
C GLU A 113 -12.17 7.37 3.90
N LYS A 114 -11.49 6.42 4.54
CA LYS A 114 -12.02 5.07 4.68
C LYS A 114 -13.16 5.14 5.67
N PHE A 115 -14.38 4.89 5.20
CA PHE A 115 -15.52 4.64 6.09
C PHE A 115 -15.18 3.47 7.01
N ARG A 116 -15.37 3.63 8.33
CA ARG A 116 -15.11 2.55 9.31
C ARG A 116 -15.97 1.33 9.01
N TYR A 117 -17.22 1.55 8.61
CA TYR A 117 -18.20 0.52 8.29
C TYR A 117 -18.69 0.63 6.85
N ALA A 118 -18.93 -0.53 6.23
CA ALA A 118 -19.52 -0.62 4.90
C ALA A 118 -20.61 -1.69 4.89
N LYS A 119 -21.84 -1.33 4.56
CA LYS A 119 -22.98 -2.25 4.48
C LYS A 119 -23.62 -2.23 3.08
N ARG A 120 -24.31 -3.31 2.73
CA ARG A 120 -25.13 -3.41 1.52
C ARG A 120 -26.47 -4.01 1.92
N TYR A 121 -27.55 -3.30 1.60
CA TYR A 121 -28.91 -3.76 1.84
C TYR A 121 -29.57 -4.03 0.48
N VAL A 122 -30.13 -5.22 0.34
CA VAL A 122 -30.96 -5.60 -0.82
C VAL A 122 -32.39 -5.70 -0.29
N LEU A 123 -33.25 -4.79 -0.74
CA LEU A 123 -34.62 -4.65 -0.26
C LEU A 123 -35.59 -4.96 -1.39
N ALA A 124 -36.65 -5.71 -1.09
CA ALA A 124 -37.77 -5.83 -2.00
C ALA A 124 -38.50 -4.48 -2.13
N GLU A 125 -39.09 -4.22 -3.28
CA GLU A 125 -39.97 -3.07 -3.46
C GLU A 125 -41.12 -3.10 -2.44
N GLY A 126 -41.31 -1.98 -1.75
CA GLY A 126 -42.23 -1.79 -0.64
C GLY A 126 -41.74 -2.28 0.73
N ALA A 127 -40.48 -2.71 0.85
CA ALA A 127 -39.90 -3.05 2.15
C ALA A 127 -39.63 -1.80 3.02
N HIS A 128 -39.47 -2.03 4.33
CA HIS A 128 -39.09 -1.03 5.31
C HIS A 128 -37.71 -1.34 5.89
N LEU A 129 -36.92 -0.32 6.20
CA LEU A 129 -35.61 -0.47 6.80
C LEU A 129 -35.37 0.64 7.83
N ALA A 130 -34.90 0.26 9.01
CA ALA A 130 -34.40 1.18 10.03
C ALA A 130 -32.91 0.92 10.27
N VAL A 131 -32.09 1.96 10.24
CA VAL A 131 -30.64 1.84 10.48
C VAL A 131 -30.13 2.96 11.38
N THR A 132 -29.55 2.56 12.50
CA THR A 132 -28.79 3.45 13.39
C THR A 132 -27.34 3.52 12.95
N CYS A 133 -26.71 4.67 13.14
CA CYS A 133 -25.30 4.82 12.84
C CYS A 133 -24.43 4.09 13.88
N PRO A 134 -23.39 3.34 13.46
CA PRO A 134 -22.49 2.69 14.41
C PRO A 134 -21.78 3.70 15.32
N GLU A 135 -21.60 3.33 16.58
CA GLU A 135 -20.90 4.12 17.61
C GLU A 135 -21.52 5.52 17.87
N SER A 136 -22.79 5.74 17.48
CA SER A 136 -23.51 6.95 17.87
C SER A 136 -24.09 6.83 19.28
N THR A 137 -23.89 7.84 20.11
CA THR A 137 -24.56 8.02 21.41
C THR A 137 -25.49 9.24 21.36
N ILE A 138 -26.30 9.46 22.41
CA ILE A 138 -27.27 10.58 22.50
C ILE A 138 -26.57 11.94 22.38
N GLU A 139 -25.31 12.04 22.80
CA GLU A 139 -24.51 13.27 22.82
C GLU A 139 -23.82 13.57 21.47
N THR A 140 -23.66 12.55 20.61
CA THR A 140 -22.88 12.67 19.37
C THR A 140 -23.65 13.35 18.24
N GLN A 141 -22.94 14.16 17.43
CA GLN A 141 -23.54 14.81 16.28
C GLN A 141 -23.55 13.87 15.06
N VAL A 142 -24.66 13.16 14.89
CA VAL A 142 -24.88 12.29 13.72
C VAL A 142 -25.45 13.08 12.53
N ILE A 143 -24.86 12.92 11.35
CA ILE A 143 -25.33 13.49 10.08
C ILE A 143 -25.51 12.38 9.05
N TRP A 144 -26.68 12.33 8.42
CA TRP A 144 -26.96 11.41 7.33
C TRP A 144 -26.94 12.12 5.98
N LYS A 145 -26.42 11.44 4.96
CA LYS A 145 -26.47 11.89 3.57
C LYS A 145 -26.94 10.76 2.65
N LYS A 146 -27.76 11.08 1.65
CA LYS A 146 -28.06 10.21 0.50
C LYS A 146 -27.45 10.84 -0.75
N ASP A 147 -26.53 10.14 -1.40
CA ASP A 147 -25.91 10.58 -2.66
C ASP A 147 -25.38 12.04 -2.58
N ALA A 148 -24.74 12.37 -1.45
CA ALA A 148 -24.24 13.70 -1.05
C ALA A 148 -25.28 14.74 -0.56
N LEU A 149 -26.58 14.48 -0.69
CA LEU A 149 -27.63 15.33 -0.11
C LEU A 149 -27.79 15.06 1.39
N THR A 150 -27.66 16.09 2.22
CA THR A 150 -27.83 15.98 3.67
C THR A 150 -29.30 15.83 4.05
N LEU A 151 -29.61 14.78 4.81
CA LEU A 151 -30.95 14.53 5.36
C LEU A 151 -31.09 15.27 6.70
N LYS A 152 -32.15 16.09 6.83
CA LYS A 152 -32.40 16.86 8.05
C LYS A 152 -33.06 15.97 9.11
N LYS A 153 -32.58 16.03 10.36
CA LYS A 153 -33.20 15.35 11.50
C LYS A 153 -34.62 15.87 11.72
N GLY A 154 -35.54 14.97 12.11
CA GLY A 154 -36.95 15.26 12.36
C GLY A 154 -37.76 15.63 11.11
N THR A 155 -37.15 15.56 9.92
CA THR A 155 -37.83 15.86 8.66
C THR A 155 -37.91 14.59 7.82
N ALA A 156 -39.11 14.30 7.33
CA ALA A 156 -39.30 13.27 6.33
C ALA A 156 -39.15 13.89 4.93
N GLN A 157 -38.44 13.20 4.04
CA GLN A 157 -38.17 13.62 2.67
C GLN A 157 -38.72 12.59 1.67
N SER A 158 -39.38 13.08 0.63
CA SER A 158 -39.75 12.29 -0.56
C SER A 158 -38.74 12.57 -1.66
N PHE A 159 -38.31 11.50 -2.35
CA PHE A 159 -37.50 11.62 -3.56
C PHE A 159 -38.32 11.52 -4.84
N ARG A 160 -39.62 11.18 -4.70
CA ARG A 160 -40.56 11.01 -5.80
C ARG A 160 -41.16 12.34 -6.21
N GLN A 161 -41.04 12.68 -7.49
CA GLN A 161 -41.59 13.93 -8.03
C GLN A 161 -43.13 13.99 -7.95
N LYS A 162 -43.82 12.83 -7.91
CA LYS A 162 -45.28 12.73 -7.95
C LYS A 162 -45.95 12.35 -6.63
N ASP A 163 -45.16 12.01 -5.60
CA ASP A 163 -45.69 11.49 -4.33
C ASP A 163 -45.36 12.45 -3.18
N ARG A 164 -46.39 12.87 -2.45
CA ARG A 164 -46.28 13.76 -1.29
C ARG A 164 -45.87 12.99 -0.03
N GLU A 165 -45.99 11.67 -0.01
CA GLU A 165 -45.61 10.88 1.16
C GLU A 165 -44.10 10.77 1.28
N ALA A 166 -43.60 11.26 2.41
CA ALA A 166 -42.19 11.27 2.70
C ALA A 166 -41.71 9.92 3.24
N ARG A 167 -40.92 9.21 2.44
CA ARG A 167 -40.53 7.81 2.65
C ARG A 167 -39.14 7.63 3.27
N VAL A 168 -38.37 8.71 3.37
CA VAL A 168 -37.05 8.71 4.00
C VAL A 168 -37.08 9.70 5.15
N MET A 169 -36.83 9.22 6.37
CA MET A 169 -36.88 10.06 7.57
C MET A 169 -35.67 9.80 8.45
N VAL A 170 -35.16 10.84 9.08
CA VAL A 170 -34.20 10.71 10.18
C VAL A 170 -34.90 11.13 11.46
N ASP A 171 -35.03 10.24 12.44
CA ASP A 171 -35.68 10.57 13.72
C ASP A 171 -34.81 11.49 14.59
N THR A 172 -35.34 11.87 15.75
CA THR A 172 -34.62 12.69 16.75
C THR A 172 -33.41 11.97 17.34
N PHE A 173 -33.42 10.62 17.37
CA PHE A 173 -32.31 9.77 17.79
C PHE A 173 -31.31 9.48 16.66
N SER A 174 -31.44 10.15 15.51
CA SER A 174 -30.56 10.01 14.35
C SER A 174 -30.56 8.62 13.69
N THR A 175 -31.66 7.87 13.84
CA THR A 175 -31.92 6.64 13.11
C THR A 175 -32.56 6.97 11.77
N LEU A 176 -32.02 6.38 10.70
CA LEU A 176 -32.55 6.50 9.35
C LEU A 176 -33.66 5.46 9.14
N TYR A 177 -34.84 5.92 8.75
CA TYR A 177 -35.97 5.10 8.34
C TYR A 177 -36.23 5.26 6.85
N LEU A 178 -36.47 4.12 6.21
CA LEU A 178 -36.93 4.01 4.84
C LEU A 178 -38.23 3.21 4.87
N THR A 179 -39.30 3.78 4.34
CA THR A 179 -40.63 3.16 4.33
C THR A 179 -41.16 3.01 2.92
N ASP A 180 -41.73 1.85 2.60
CA ASP A 180 -42.31 1.57 1.28
C ASP A 180 -41.34 1.92 0.13
N VAL A 181 -40.15 1.32 0.19
CA VAL A 181 -38.99 1.63 -0.66
C VAL A 181 -39.25 1.28 -2.14
N SER A 182 -38.96 2.20 -3.07
CA SER A 182 -38.90 1.93 -4.52
C SER A 182 -37.53 2.23 -5.10
N GLN A 183 -37.40 2.13 -6.43
CA GLN A 183 -36.17 2.42 -7.15
C GLN A 183 -35.62 3.84 -6.93
N GLU A 184 -36.47 4.81 -6.56
CA GLU A 184 -36.04 6.20 -6.33
C GLU A 184 -35.29 6.38 -5.00
N GLU A 185 -35.64 5.58 -4.00
CA GLU A 185 -34.92 5.52 -2.72
C GLU A 185 -33.60 4.73 -2.83
N GLN A 186 -33.33 4.08 -3.96
CA GLN A 186 -32.05 3.44 -4.21
C GLN A 186 -30.91 4.47 -4.18
N GLY A 187 -29.76 4.10 -3.59
CA GLY A 187 -28.63 5.01 -3.52
C GLY A 187 -27.55 4.61 -2.55
N ASN A 188 -26.55 5.49 -2.42
CA ASN A 188 -25.51 5.39 -1.41
C ASN A 188 -25.84 6.33 -0.26
N TYR A 189 -26.05 5.75 0.91
CA TYR A 189 -26.27 6.49 2.14
C TYR A 189 -24.99 6.49 2.95
N THR A 190 -24.64 7.63 3.53
CA THR A 190 -23.48 7.78 4.38
C THR A 190 -23.88 8.41 5.70
N CYS A 191 -23.30 7.91 6.78
CA CYS A 191 -23.40 8.48 8.11
C CYS A 191 -22.04 9.04 8.54
N TYR A 192 -22.11 10.22 9.14
CA TYR A 192 -21.01 10.89 9.80
C TYR A 192 -21.35 11.04 11.28
N VAL A 193 -20.39 10.79 12.17
CA VAL A 193 -20.50 11.06 13.61
C VAL A 193 -19.36 11.99 13.96
N ASP A 194 -19.67 13.17 14.49
CA ASP A 194 -18.68 14.21 14.82
C ASP A 194 -17.71 14.51 13.66
N ASN A 195 -18.28 14.61 12.46
CA ASN A 195 -17.57 14.84 11.18
C ASN A 195 -16.59 13.72 10.76
N ILE A 196 -16.65 12.54 11.39
CA ILE A 196 -15.90 11.35 11.01
C ILE A 196 -16.76 10.45 10.12
N ASN A 197 -16.18 9.95 9.03
CA ASN A 197 -16.84 9.00 8.11
C ASN A 197 -17.05 7.64 8.77
N MET A 198 -18.20 7.47 9.41
CA MET A 198 -18.49 6.25 10.16
C MET A 198 -18.95 5.12 9.25
N MET A 199 -20.01 5.33 8.48
CA MET A 199 -20.61 4.26 7.71
C MET A 199 -20.99 4.70 6.30
N ARG A 200 -20.71 3.83 5.33
CA ARG A 200 -21.35 3.85 4.01
C ARG A 200 -22.27 2.65 3.87
N MET A 201 -23.47 2.86 3.35
CA MET A 201 -24.37 1.78 2.97
C MET A 201 -24.86 1.95 1.54
N LYS A 202 -24.91 0.85 0.80
CA LYS A 202 -25.50 0.82 -0.53
C LYS A 202 -26.86 0.12 -0.45
N ILE A 203 -27.91 0.84 -0.83
CA ILE A 203 -29.26 0.29 -0.90
C ILE A 203 -29.54 -0.09 -2.34
N ILE A 204 -30.04 -1.30 -2.54
CA ILE A 204 -30.42 -1.85 -3.83
C ILE A 204 -31.84 -2.37 -3.70
N VAL A 205 -32.70 -1.95 -4.62
CA VAL A 205 -34.12 -2.30 -4.60
C VAL A 205 -34.41 -3.29 -5.71
N ILE A 206 -35.05 -4.39 -5.37
CA ILE A 206 -35.43 -5.45 -6.32
C ILE A 206 -36.95 -5.51 -6.43
N SER A 207 -37.46 -5.59 -7.66
CA SER A 207 -38.89 -5.73 -7.91
C SER A 207 -39.38 -7.10 -7.41
N LYS A 208 -40.62 -7.16 -6.91
CA LYS A 208 -41.24 -8.42 -6.47
C LYS A 208 -41.29 -9.47 -7.59
N THR A 209 -41.41 -9.05 -8.84
CA THR A 209 -41.38 -9.93 -10.03
C THR A 209 -40.06 -10.67 -10.22
N ARG A 210 -38.92 -10.05 -9.88
CA ARG A 210 -37.59 -10.69 -9.99
C ARG A 210 -37.31 -11.67 -8.85
N LEU A 211 -37.89 -11.46 -7.69
CA LEU A 211 -37.80 -12.40 -6.56
C LEU A 211 -38.49 -13.73 -6.89
N LEU A 212 -39.70 -13.66 -7.46
CA LEU A 212 -40.47 -14.84 -7.85
C LEU A 212 -39.77 -15.67 -8.94
N THR A 213 -38.96 -15.06 -9.80
CA THR A 213 -38.17 -15.83 -10.80
C THR A 213 -37.00 -16.60 -10.20
N GLN A 214 -36.47 -16.24 -9.03
CA GLN A 214 -35.42 -17.06 -8.39
C GLN A 214 -36.00 -18.33 -7.75
N ASP A 215 -37.22 -18.26 -7.19
CA ASP A 215 -37.90 -19.45 -6.65
C ASP A 215 -38.45 -20.35 -7.76
N LEU A 216 -38.87 -19.79 -8.92
CA LEU A 216 -39.41 -20.57 -10.04
C LEU A 216 -38.35 -21.29 -10.88
N VAL A 217 -37.08 -20.83 -10.90
CA VAL A 217 -36.00 -21.53 -11.63
C VAL A 217 -35.58 -22.82 -10.92
N ALA A 218 -35.93 -23.00 -9.64
CA ALA A 218 -35.60 -24.21 -8.89
C ALA A 218 -36.57 -25.39 -9.10
N ILE A 219 -37.73 -25.19 -9.75
CA ILE A 219 -38.79 -26.23 -9.85
C ILE A 219 -38.86 -26.91 -11.23
N SER A 220 -38.15 -26.43 -12.25
CA SER A 220 -38.24 -26.99 -13.61
C SER A 220 -37.23 -28.11 -13.95
N PHE A 221 -36.53 -28.70 -12.98
CA PHE A 221 -35.77 -29.95 -13.17
C PHE A 221 -36.38 -31.14 -12.44
N ALA A 222 -37.69 -31.36 -12.62
CA ALA A 222 -38.32 -32.64 -12.31
C ALA A 222 -38.58 -33.40 -13.63
N PHE A 223 -37.68 -34.33 -13.92
CA PHE A 223 -37.89 -35.59 -14.66
C PHE A 223 -38.93 -35.59 -15.81
N LEU A 224 -38.44 -35.48 -17.04
CA LEU A 224 -38.92 -36.32 -18.14
C LEU A 224 -37.75 -37.19 -18.61
N ARG A 225 -37.75 -38.42 -18.10
CA ARG A 225 -36.80 -39.48 -18.43
C ARG A 225 -37.51 -40.40 -19.44
N SER A 226 -37.04 -40.39 -20.68
CA SER A 226 -37.15 -41.54 -21.59
C SER A 226 -36.17 -41.35 -22.75
N ASP A 227 -35.03 -42.01 -22.60
CA ASP A 227 -34.23 -42.70 -23.62
C ASP A 227 -34.00 -42.02 -24.98
N LEU A 228 -32.75 -41.64 -25.27
CA LEU A 228 -31.82 -42.49 -26.05
C LEU A 228 -30.42 -41.83 -26.16
N LEU A 229 -29.41 -42.70 -26.08
CA LEU A 229 -28.05 -42.59 -26.60
C LEU A 229 -27.03 -41.67 -25.91
N ARG A 230 -26.29 -42.36 -25.03
CA ARG A 230 -24.91 -42.13 -24.61
C ARG A 230 -24.02 -41.60 -25.74
N HIS A 231 -23.41 -40.43 -25.54
CA HIS A 231 -21.99 -40.24 -25.82
C HIS A 231 -21.36 -39.55 -24.60
N THR A 232 -20.49 -40.31 -23.94
CA THR A 232 -19.66 -39.90 -22.80
C THR A 232 -18.64 -38.85 -23.22
N VAL A 233 -18.76 -37.64 -22.69
CA VAL A 233 -17.66 -36.68 -22.63
C VAL A 233 -17.19 -36.61 -21.18
N THR A 234 -16.08 -37.28 -20.90
CA THR A 234 -15.39 -37.22 -19.62
C THR A 234 -14.56 -35.95 -19.57
N LEU A 235 -14.97 -34.95 -18.79
CA LEU A 235 -14.10 -33.83 -18.40
C LEU A 235 -13.82 -33.91 -16.89
N LYS A 236 -12.55 -34.22 -16.60
CA LYS A 236 -11.92 -34.32 -15.29
C LYS A 236 -12.12 -33.03 -14.47
N LEU A 237 -12.63 -33.19 -13.26
CA LEU A 237 -12.44 -32.24 -12.16
C LEU A 237 -10.95 -32.17 -11.81
N SER A 238 -10.40 -30.95 -11.75
CA SER A 238 -9.16 -30.69 -11.01
C SER A 238 -9.50 -29.71 -9.89
N GLU A 239 -9.64 -30.28 -8.70
CA GLU A 239 -9.59 -29.56 -7.44
C GLU A 239 -8.21 -28.92 -7.23
N ARG A 240 -8.21 -27.73 -6.64
CA ARG A 240 -7.25 -27.22 -5.64
C ARG A 240 -7.75 -25.82 -5.26
N GLY A 241 -8.09 -25.52 -4.01
CA GLY A 241 -7.51 -26.01 -2.77
C GLY A 241 -6.71 -24.86 -2.15
N ASN A 242 -7.19 -24.42 -0.99
CA ASN A 242 -6.57 -23.61 0.07
C ASN A 242 -5.11 -23.17 -0.14
N TRP A 243 -4.87 -21.86 -0.01
CA TRP A 243 -4.01 -21.22 1.00
C TRP A 243 -4.54 -19.80 1.27
#